data_AF-A0AAU4BMT2-F1
#
_entry.id   AF-A0AAU4BMT2-F1
#
_cell.length_a   1.000
_cell.length_b   1.000
_cell.length_c   1.000
_cell.angle_alpha   90.00
_cell.angle_beta   90.00
_cell.angle_gamma   90.00
#
_symmetry.space_group_name_H-M   'P 1'
#
loop_
_entity.id
_entity.type
_entity.pdbx_description
1 polymer ?
#
loop_
_entity_poly.entity_id
_entity_poly.type
_entity_poly.pdbx_seq_one_letter_code
_entity_poly.pdbx_strand_id
1 'polypeptide(L)'
;MSQQLREYIRFLLALGTDDFDSIIDRCVEYLEDTPEVTALAREIAAEEFPAYLTDQRTWPDVTDSDRLLRAFRELDMSGIVARADFACCQSCGISEVGGEVPDGEQRRGYTFCHRQDMESAVQGGGLMLAYGIFTDADEPSTQPEIGEDVATALRRHGLTVRWDGDPSRRIDVDLTWRRRRSGHLATWPDGPDPSVPDTDRLNVTYCDYWRPRHQDDAVPMTLAEARGLLLELTPRPDNFATFEGRTAGVVQVMWETGPKLWLECPDPAARRTLGRHVTVTEAENLMTILATEDRVALDLLPGHTAEDWPT
;
A
#
# COMPACT_ATOMS: atom_id res chain seq x y z
N MET A 1 -11.86 -8.65 28.50
CA MET A 1 -12.45 -7.56 27.70
C MET A 1 -11.43 -6.47 27.40
N SER A 2 -11.02 -5.61 28.34
CA SER A 2 -10.06 -4.52 28.07
C SER A 2 -8.75 -4.97 27.42
N GLN A 3 -8.10 -6.03 27.93
CA GLN A 3 -6.86 -6.57 27.33
C GLN A 3 -7.07 -7.08 25.89
N GLN A 4 -8.12 -7.88 25.66
CA GLN A 4 -8.46 -8.42 24.34
C GLN A 4 -8.75 -7.30 23.33
N LEU A 5 -9.48 -6.27 23.77
CA LEU A 5 -9.79 -5.10 22.95
C LEU A 5 -8.52 -4.30 22.60
N ARG A 6 -7.61 -4.13 23.57
CA ARG A 6 -6.31 -3.49 23.33
C ARG A 6 -5.45 -4.26 22.34
N GLU A 7 -5.40 -5.58 22.45
CA GLU A 7 -4.69 -6.43 21.49
C GLU A 7 -5.27 -6.33 20.08
N TYR A 8 -6.60 -6.30 19.96
CA TYR A 8 -7.28 -6.13 18.68
C TYR A 8 -7.07 -4.74 18.08
N ILE A 9 -7.13 -3.67 18.89
CA ILE A 9 -6.82 -2.30 18.46
C ILE A 9 -5.38 -2.19 17.97
N ARG A 10 -4.40 -2.76 18.71
CA ARG A 10 -3.00 -2.80 18.28
C ARG A 10 -2.82 -3.52 16.95
N PHE A 11 -3.55 -4.62 16.77
CA PHE A 11 -3.56 -5.34 15.51
C PHE A 11 -4.11 -4.49 14.35
N LEU A 12 -5.26 -3.84 14.52
CA LEU A 12 -5.85 -2.95 13.50
C LEU A 12 -4.96 -1.73 13.21
N LEU A 13 -4.35 -1.13 14.25
CA LEU A 13 -3.36 -0.08 14.11
C LEU A 13 -2.20 -0.53 13.22
N ALA A 14 -1.67 -1.72 13.48
CA ALA A 14 -0.56 -2.31 12.73
C ALA A 14 -0.93 -2.68 11.28
N LEU A 15 -2.17 -3.05 10.98
CA LEU A 15 -2.63 -3.21 9.59
C LEU A 15 -2.53 -1.89 8.82
N GLY A 16 -2.84 -0.77 9.48
CA GLY A 16 -2.63 0.57 8.93
C GLY A 16 -3.64 0.97 7.86
N THR A 17 -4.79 0.28 7.76
CA THR A 17 -5.81 0.53 6.71
C THR A 17 -6.98 1.38 7.18
N ASP A 18 -7.34 1.26 8.46
CA ASP A 18 -8.57 1.80 9.02
C ASP A 18 -8.25 3.06 9.83
N ASP A 19 -9.05 4.11 9.70
CA ASP A 19 -8.94 5.32 10.54
C ASP A 19 -9.46 5.09 11.97
N PHE A 20 -9.46 6.14 12.80
CA PHE A 20 -9.86 6.00 14.20
C PHE A 20 -11.29 5.45 14.34
N ASP A 21 -12.28 6.05 13.69
CA ASP A 21 -13.67 5.63 13.83
C ASP A 21 -13.91 4.25 13.21
N SER A 22 -13.27 3.94 12.07
CA SER A 22 -13.30 2.59 11.49
C SER A 22 -12.71 1.53 12.44
N ILE A 23 -11.64 1.84 13.18
CA ILE A 23 -11.10 0.95 14.21
C ILE A 23 -12.15 0.68 15.30
N ILE A 24 -12.89 1.71 15.72
CA ILE A 24 -13.96 1.56 16.72
C ILE A 24 -15.09 0.67 16.20
N ASP A 25 -15.57 0.93 14.98
CA ASP A 25 -16.64 0.15 14.35
C ASP A 25 -16.26 -1.34 14.28
N ARG A 26 -15.01 -1.64 13.90
CA ARG A 26 -14.51 -3.02 13.88
C ARG A 26 -14.40 -3.65 15.26
N CYS A 27 -14.06 -2.89 16.28
CA CYS A 27 -14.02 -3.38 17.66
C CYS A 27 -15.41 -3.75 18.17
N VAL A 28 -16.41 -2.94 17.81
CA VAL A 28 -17.81 -3.17 18.13
C VAL A 28 -18.34 -4.42 17.41
N GLU A 29 -18.04 -4.57 16.13
CA GLU A 29 -18.39 -5.78 15.35
C GLU A 29 -17.74 -7.05 15.90
N TYR A 30 -16.50 -6.95 16.39
CA TYR A 30 -15.74 -8.10 16.88
C TYR A 30 -16.19 -8.59 18.26
N LEU A 31 -16.69 -7.69 19.11
CA LEU A 31 -17.16 -8.01 20.45
C LEU A 31 -18.70 -8.02 20.51
N GLU A 32 -19.28 -6.97 21.07
CA GLU A 32 -20.73 -6.76 21.16
C GLU A 32 -21.02 -5.27 20.98
N ASP A 33 -22.05 -4.96 20.18
CA ASP A 33 -22.52 -3.59 19.95
C ASP A 33 -23.28 -3.05 21.15
N THR A 34 -22.50 -2.49 22.07
CA THR A 34 -22.97 -1.87 23.30
C THR A 34 -22.27 -0.53 23.52
N PRO A 35 -22.96 0.48 24.08
CA PRO A 35 -22.33 1.76 24.40
C PRO A 35 -21.08 1.64 25.29
N GLU A 36 -21.05 0.65 26.18
CA GLU A 36 -19.93 0.37 27.06
C GLU A 36 -18.69 -0.12 26.30
N VAL A 37 -18.86 -1.02 25.32
CA VAL A 37 -17.76 -1.49 24.45
C VAL A 37 -17.25 -0.34 23.58
N THR A 38 -18.15 0.46 22.99
CA THR A 38 -17.78 1.62 22.17
C THR A 38 -16.98 2.65 22.97
N ALA A 39 -17.41 2.99 24.17
CA ALA A 39 -16.71 3.94 25.04
C ALA A 39 -15.31 3.40 25.42
N LEU A 40 -15.22 2.13 25.80
CA LEU A 40 -13.94 1.50 26.16
C LEU A 40 -12.99 1.40 24.96
N ALA A 41 -13.50 1.09 23.76
CA ALA A 41 -12.71 1.04 22.54
C ALA A 41 -12.12 2.42 22.20
N ARG A 42 -12.93 3.47 22.31
CA ARG A 42 -12.48 4.86 22.09
C ARG A 42 -11.37 5.27 23.06
N GLU A 43 -11.54 4.96 24.34
CA GLU A 43 -10.52 5.24 25.38
C GLU A 43 -9.21 4.52 25.06
N ILE A 44 -9.26 3.21 24.80
CA ILE A 44 -8.06 2.41 24.51
C ILE A 44 -7.39 2.85 23.21
N ALA A 45 -8.17 3.12 22.15
CA ALA A 45 -7.61 3.58 20.88
C ALA A 45 -6.89 4.93 21.05
N ALA A 46 -7.49 5.89 21.76
CA ALA A 46 -6.86 7.19 22.01
C ALA A 46 -5.54 7.09 22.80
N GLU A 47 -5.36 6.05 23.62
CA GLU A 47 -4.08 5.74 24.27
C GLU A 47 -3.05 5.07 23.35
N GLU A 48 -3.50 4.16 22.47
CA GLU A 48 -2.60 3.35 21.63
C GLU A 48 -2.11 4.11 20.38
N PHE A 49 -2.91 5.03 19.83
CA PHE A 49 -2.51 5.89 18.71
C PHE A 49 -1.20 6.66 18.94
N PRO A 50 -1.04 7.47 20.02
CA PRO A 50 0.21 8.20 20.26
C PRO A 50 1.40 7.27 20.50
N ALA A 51 1.18 6.11 21.13
CA ALA A 51 2.23 5.10 21.31
C ALA A 51 2.71 4.53 19.96
N TYR A 52 1.77 4.18 19.08
CA TYR A 52 2.07 3.69 17.73
C TYR A 52 2.83 4.73 16.90
N LEU A 53 2.36 5.98 16.90
CA LEU A 53 3.00 7.05 16.12
C LEU A 53 4.37 7.45 16.68
N THR A 54 4.59 7.29 17.99
CA THR A 54 5.91 7.46 18.60
C THR A 54 6.87 6.36 18.13
N ASP A 55 6.42 5.10 18.12
CA ASP A 55 7.21 3.98 17.60
C ASP A 55 7.51 4.14 16.10
N GLN A 56 6.51 4.54 15.30
CA GLN A 56 6.64 4.80 13.86
C GLN A 56 7.78 5.76 13.50
N ARG A 57 8.05 6.75 14.36
CA ARG A 57 9.15 7.73 14.16
C ARG A 57 10.54 7.11 14.33
N THR A 58 10.64 5.95 14.97
CA THR A 58 11.92 5.23 15.19
C THR A 58 12.25 4.26 14.06
N TRP A 59 11.27 3.95 13.20
CA TRP A 59 11.45 2.99 12.12
C TRP A 59 12.39 3.51 11.04
N PRO A 60 13.13 2.62 10.36
CA PRO A 60 13.95 3.00 9.22
C PRO A 60 13.10 3.60 8.08
N ASP A 61 13.73 4.38 7.20
CA ASP A 61 13.06 4.95 6.01
C ASP A 61 12.43 3.88 5.12
N VAL A 62 13.08 2.71 5.02
CA VAL A 62 12.57 1.52 4.31
C VAL A 62 12.41 0.37 5.30
N THR A 63 11.17 -0.07 5.49
CA THR A 63 10.77 -1.21 6.31
C THR A 63 10.67 -2.49 5.47
N ASP A 64 10.49 -3.65 6.12
CA ASP A 64 10.24 -4.90 5.39
C ASP A 64 8.86 -4.90 4.71
N SER A 65 7.87 -4.22 5.30
CA SER A 65 6.58 -3.98 4.67
C SER A 65 6.72 -3.18 3.38
N ASP A 66 7.59 -2.16 3.32
CA ASP A 66 7.85 -1.42 2.08
C ASP A 66 8.47 -2.34 1.00
N ARG A 67 9.42 -3.20 1.39
CA ARG A 67 10.02 -4.19 0.48
C ARG A 67 9.00 -5.19 -0.05
N LEU A 68 8.10 -5.67 0.82
CA LEU A 68 7.01 -6.57 0.45
C LEU A 68 6.09 -5.91 -0.58
N LEU A 69 5.67 -4.66 -0.32
CA LEU A 69 4.74 -3.97 -1.20
C LEU A 69 5.38 -3.62 -2.53
N ARG A 70 6.68 -3.27 -2.57
CA ARG A 70 7.44 -3.13 -3.82
C ARG A 70 7.44 -4.42 -4.64
N ALA A 71 7.71 -5.55 -4.00
CA ALA A 71 7.63 -6.86 -4.65
C ALA A 71 6.20 -7.14 -5.16
N PHE A 72 5.17 -6.77 -4.40
CA PHE A 72 3.78 -6.93 -4.83
C PHE A 72 3.43 -6.06 -6.03
N ARG A 73 3.86 -4.79 -6.06
CA ARG A 73 3.66 -3.93 -7.22
C ARG A 73 4.38 -4.47 -8.46
N GLU A 74 5.60 -4.98 -8.31
CA GLU A 74 6.33 -5.64 -9.40
C GLU A 74 5.56 -6.87 -9.93
N LEU A 75 5.06 -7.71 -9.03
CA LEU A 75 4.25 -8.87 -9.37
C LEU A 75 2.97 -8.47 -10.11
N ASP A 76 2.25 -7.44 -9.62
CA ASP A 76 1.04 -6.93 -10.27
C ASP A 76 1.33 -6.45 -11.70
N MET A 77 2.43 -5.70 -11.91
CA MET A 77 2.88 -5.26 -13.23
C MET A 77 3.31 -6.42 -14.14
N SER A 78 3.72 -7.56 -13.57
CA SER A 78 4.07 -8.79 -14.31
C SER A 78 2.87 -9.72 -14.56
N GLY A 79 1.66 -9.31 -14.15
CA GLY A 79 0.43 -10.07 -14.33
C GLY A 79 0.07 -11.01 -13.18
N ILE A 80 0.69 -10.89 -12.01
CA ILE A 80 0.38 -11.67 -10.81
C ILE A 80 -0.31 -10.78 -9.77
N VAL A 81 -1.57 -11.06 -9.44
CA VAL A 81 -2.33 -10.29 -8.44
C VAL A 81 -1.70 -10.48 -7.06
N ALA A 82 -1.19 -9.42 -6.44
CA ALA A 82 -0.54 -9.50 -5.14
C ALA A 82 -1.26 -8.63 -4.09
N ARG A 83 -1.80 -9.24 -3.04
CA ARG A 83 -2.59 -8.53 -2.00
C ARG A 83 -2.12 -8.85 -0.59
N ALA A 84 -1.94 -7.81 0.21
CA ALA A 84 -1.75 -7.93 1.65
C ALA A 84 -3.11 -7.86 2.36
N ASP A 85 -3.24 -8.55 3.51
CA ASP A 85 -4.45 -8.60 4.33
C ASP A 85 -5.74 -8.88 3.51
N PHE A 86 -5.76 -9.99 2.79
CA PHE A 86 -6.85 -10.34 1.89
C PHE A 86 -7.65 -11.54 2.38
N ALA A 87 -8.95 -11.33 2.60
CA ALA A 87 -9.90 -12.27 3.16
C ALA A 87 -9.56 -12.76 4.58
N CYS A 88 -10.52 -13.41 5.24
CA CYS A 88 -10.35 -13.87 6.62
C CYS A 88 -9.47 -15.14 6.73
N CYS A 89 -9.49 -16.00 5.71
CA CYS A 89 -8.77 -17.26 5.68
C CYS A 89 -8.41 -17.67 4.24
N GLN A 90 -7.56 -18.69 4.11
CA GLN A 90 -7.05 -19.14 2.81
C GLN A 90 -8.16 -19.56 1.83
N SER A 91 -9.19 -20.30 2.28
CA SER A 91 -10.26 -20.77 1.38
C SER A 91 -11.12 -19.62 0.85
N CYS A 92 -11.43 -18.62 1.69
CA CYS A 92 -12.12 -17.40 1.26
C CYS A 92 -11.24 -16.64 0.26
N GLY A 93 -9.95 -16.47 0.56
CA GLY A 93 -9.01 -15.80 -0.34
C GLY A 93 -8.94 -16.45 -1.72
N ILE A 94 -8.86 -17.79 -1.81
CA ILE A 94 -8.87 -18.51 -3.09
C ILE A 94 -10.18 -18.27 -3.86
N SER A 95 -11.32 -18.25 -3.16
CA SER A 95 -12.63 -18.02 -3.79
C SER A 95 -12.84 -16.58 -4.25
N GLU A 96 -12.22 -15.61 -3.58
CA GLU A 96 -12.49 -14.17 -3.76
C GLU A 96 -11.43 -13.47 -4.63
N VAL A 97 -10.21 -14.00 -4.72
CA VAL A 97 -9.08 -13.35 -5.41
C VAL A 97 -9.33 -13.13 -6.91
N GLY A 98 -10.23 -13.89 -7.52
CA GLY A 98 -10.71 -13.63 -8.88
C GLY A 98 -11.32 -12.23 -9.05
N GLY A 99 -12.03 -11.73 -8.02
CA GLY A 99 -12.62 -10.39 -8.03
C GLY A 99 -11.61 -9.25 -7.95
N GLU A 100 -10.34 -9.56 -7.66
CA GLU A 100 -9.26 -8.57 -7.68
C GLU A 100 -8.73 -8.32 -9.09
N VAL A 101 -9.08 -9.15 -10.08
CA VAL A 101 -8.82 -8.90 -11.50
C VAL A 101 -9.85 -7.91 -12.06
N PRO A 102 -9.44 -6.80 -12.70
CA PRO A 102 -10.37 -5.88 -13.35
C PRO A 102 -11.18 -6.54 -14.47
N ASP A 103 -12.40 -6.07 -14.68
CA ASP A 103 -13.27 -6.57 -15.75
C ASP A 103 -12.59 -6.44 -17.13
N GLY A 104 -12.61 -7.52 -17.90
CA GLY A 104 -12.00 -7.56 -19.24
C GLY A 104 -10.48 -7.74 -19.23
N GLU A 105 -9.85 -7.87 -18.07
CA GLU A 105 -8.43 -8.21 -17.95
C GLU A 105 -8.22 -9.69 -17.58
N GLN A 106 -7.01 -10.17 -17.81
CA GLN A 106 -6.55 -11.48 -17.38
C GLN A 106 -5.21 -11.40 -16.67
N ARG A 107 -4.98 -12.37 -15.79
CA ARG A 107 -3.80 -12.45 -14.92
C ARG A 107 -3.26 -13.87 -14.89
N ARG A 108 -1.94 -14.00 -14.78
CA ARG A 108 -1.21 -15.28 -14.79
C ARG A 108 -1.45 -16.07 -13.51
N GLY A 109 -1.63 -15.38 -12.39
CA GLY A 109 -1.86 -16.00 -11.09
C GLY A 109 -2.02 -14.96 -9.99
N TYR A 110 -1.92 -15.42 -8.75
CA TYR A 110 -2.09 -14.58 -7.57
C TYR A 110 -1.14 -14.99 -6.44
N THR A 111 -0.93 -14.05 -5.51
CA THR A 111 -0.37 -14.29 -4.18
C THR A 111 -1.08 -13.40 -3.16
N PHE A 112 -1.30 -13.92 -1.95
CA PHE A 112 -1.86 -13.13 -0.86
C PHE A 112 -1.49 -13.68 0.52
N CYS A 113 -1.54 -12.83 1.53
CA CYS A 113 -1.68 -13.21 2.93
C CYS A 113 -3.09 -12.88 3.42
N HIS A 114 -3.69 -13.77 4.20
CA HIS A 114 -5.01 -13.57 4.79
C HIS A 114 -4.92 -13.05 6.22
N ARG A 115 -6.06 -12.69 6.81
CA ARG A 115 -6.16 -12.08 8.14
C ARG A 115 -5.35 -12.80 9.23
N GLN A 116 -5.45 -14.13 9.31
CA GLN A 116 -4.69 -14.91 10.31
C GLN A 116 -3.16 -14.89 10.08
N ASP A 117 -2.69 -14.73 8.84
CA ASP A 117 -1.25 -14.57 8.59
C ASP A 117 -0.79 -13.20 9.06
N MET A 118 -1.63 -12.18 8.89
CA MET A 118 -1.36 -10.83 9.38
C MET A 118 -1.28 -10.79 10.90
N GLU A 119 -2.16 -11.51 11.60
CA GLU A 119 -2.10 -11.65 13.07
C GLU A 119 -0.74 -12.21 13.50
N SER A 120 -0.25 -13.25 12.81
CA SER A 120 1.08 -13.81 13.06
C SER A 120 2.20 -12.82 12.76
N ALA A 121 2.14 -12.13 11.61
CA ALA A 121 3.17 -11.18 11.19
C ALA A 121 3.28 -9.97 12.13
N VAL A 122 2.14 -9.43 12.58
CA VAL A 122 2.09 -8.33 13.55
C VAL A 122 2.69 -8.75 14.90
N GLN A 123 2.57 -10.03 15.27
CA GLN A 123 3.18 -10.59 16.48
C GLN A 123 4.63 -11.04 16.30
N GLY A 124 5.23 -10.86 15.11
CA GLY A 124 6.62 -11.22 14.81
C GLY A 124 6.83 -12.69 14.41
N GLY A 125 5.77 -13.40 14.01
CA GLY A 125 5.83 -14.78 13.54
C GLY A 125 6.27 -14.96 12.07
N GLY A 126 6.55 -13.86 11.37
CA GLY A 126 6.76 -13.86 9.91
C GLY A 126 5.43 -13.84 9.14
N LEU A 127 5.51 -13.89 7.82
CA LEU A 127 4.35 -13.81 6.94
C LEU A 127 4.28 -15.01 6.00
N MET A 128 3.13 -15.69 5.99
CA MET A 128 2.85 -16.75 5.04
C MET A 128 2.09 -16.20 3.84
N LEU A 129 2.49 -16.60 2.64
CA LEU A 129 1.82 -16.25 1.39
C LEU A 129 1.24 -17.50 0.72
N ALA A 130 -0.06 -17.46 0.46
CA ALA A 130 -0.73 -18.39 -0.45
C ALA A 130 -0.55 -17.87 -1.87
N TYR A 131 -0.39 -18.77 -2.84
CA TYR A 131 -0.27 -18.43 -4.25
C TYR A 131 -0.91 -19.51 -5.12
N GLY A 132 -1.23 -19.16 -6.36
CA GLY A 132 -1.88 -20.07 -7.28
C GLY A 132 -2.12 -19.45 -8.65
N ILE A 133 -2.78 -20.22 -9.51
CA ILE A 133 -3.18 -19.82 -10.86
C ILE A 133 -4.68 -19.58 -10.91
N PHE A 134 -5.12 -18.77 -11.87
CA PHE A 134 -6.54 -18.68 -12.24
C PHE A 134 -6.87 -19.81 -13.22
N THR A 135 -8.00 -20.49 -13.02
CA THR A 135 -8.40 -21.64 -13.85
C THR A 135 -8.73 -21.29 -15.29
N ASP A 136 -9.06 -20.03 -15.57
CA ASP A 136 -9.53 -19.53 -16.86
C ASP A 136 -8.55 -18.54 -17.51
N ALA A 137 -7.25 -18.59 -17.17
CA ALA A 137 -6.25 -17.72 -17.78
C ALA A 137 -5.92 -18.15 -19.23
N ASP A 138 -5.85 -17.20 -20.18
CA ASP A 138 -5.49 -17.47 -21.59
C ASP A 138 -4.03 -17.91 -21.73
N GLU A 139 -3.14 -17.34 -20.91
CA GLU A 139 -1.74 -17.76 -20.86
C GLU A 139 -1.55 -18.90 -19.86
N PRO A 140 -1.07 -20.08 -20.30
CA PRO A 140 -0.84 -21.20 -19.41
C PRO A 140 0.35 -20.87 -18.48
N SER A 141 0.05 -20.56 -17.22
CA SER A 141 1.02 -20.57 -16.12
C SER A 141 0.77 -21.79 -15.25
N THR A 142 1.82 -22.31 -14.63
CA THR A 142 1.71 -23.38 -13.64
C THR A 142 1.89 -22.82 -12.23
N GLN A 143 1.28 -23.47 -11.23
CA GLN A 143 1.42 -23.06 -9.83
C GLN A 143 2.88 -23.01 -9.34
N PRO A 144 3.78 -23.97 -9.68
CA PRO A 144 5.20 -23.85 -9.36
C PRO A 144 5.87 -22.61 -9.97
N GLU A 145 5.53 -22.24 -11.21
CA GLU A 145 6.07 -21.04 -11.86
C GLU A 145 5.63 -19.77 -11.13
N ILE A 146 4.34 -19.66 -10.74
CA ILE A 146 3.87 -18.54 -9.93
C ILE A 146 4.59 -18.48 -8.59
N GLY A 147 4.78 -19.62 -7.92
CA GLY A 147 5.54 -19.69 -6.67
C GLY A 147 6.97 -19.19 -6.81
N GLU A 148 7.65 -19.56 -7.90
CA GLU A 148 9.02 -19.11 -8.19
C GLU A 148 9.09 -17.62 -8.52
N ASP A 149 8.15 -17.10 -9.32
CA ASP A 149 8.03 -15.67 -9.64
C ASP A 149 7.85 -14.85 -8.36
N VAL A 150 6.94 -15.28 -7.46
CA VAL A 150 6.68 -14.63 -6.17
C VAL A 150 7.94 -14.68 -5.29
N ALA A 151 8.53 -15.85 -5.10
CA ALA A 151 9.73 -16.00 -4.26
C ALA A 151 10.92 -15.18 -4.81
N THR A 152 11.08 -15.15 -6.13
CA THR A 152 12.15 -14.38 -6.80
C THR A 152 11.93 -12.87 -6.64
N ALA A 153 10.72 -12.37 -6.84
CA ALA A 153 10.40 -10.95 -6.65
C ALA A 153 10.69 -10.52 -5.19
N LEU A 154 10.21 -11.28 -4.21
CA LEU A 154 10.45 -11.01 -2.78
C LEU A 154 11.95 -10.97 -2.44
N ARG A 155 12.73 -11.94 -2.92
CA ARG A 155 14.20 -11.98 -2.71
C ARG A 155 14.90 -10.80 -3.37
N ARG A 156 14.47 -10.39 -4.56
CA ARG A 156 15.03 -9.23 -5.28
C ARG A 156 14.87 -7.93 -4.50
N HIS A 157 13.75 -7.78 -3.79
CA HIS A 157 13.49 -6.65 -2.90
C HIS A 157 14.12 -6.82 -1.51
N GLY A 158 14.94 -7.86 -1.30
CA GLY A 158 15.77 -8.05 -0.11
C GLY A 158 15.09 -8.76 1.05
N LEU A 159 13.96 -9.44 0.82
CA LEU A 159 13.29 -10.24 1.84
C LEU A 159 13.87 -11.64 1.95
N THR A 160 13.88 -12.19 3.16
CA THR A 160 14.31 -13.57 3.41
C THR A 160 13.13 -14.52 3.18
N VAL A 161 13.23 -15.35 2.14
CA VAL A 161 12.15 -16.25 1.70
C VAL A 161 12.52 -17.71 1.91
N ARG A 162 11.69 -18.44 2.66
CA ARG A 162 11.80 -19.87 2.93
C ARG A 162 10.72 -20.63 2.15
N TRP A 163 11.09 -21.08 0.94
CA TRP A 163 10.26 -21.91 0.09
C TRP A 163 11.17 -22.80 -0.77
N ASP A 164 10.81 -24.07 -0.90
CA ASP A 164 11.63 -25.14 -1.50
C ASP A 164 11.20 -25.54 -2.92
N GLY A 165 10.24 -24.82 -3.50
CA GLY A 165 9.70 -25.13 -4.82
C GLY A 165 8.45 -26.02 -4.79
N ASP A 166 8.05 -26.53 -3.63
CA ASP A 166 6.86 -27.40 -3.53
C ASP A 166 5.57 -26.58 -3.69
N PRO A 167 4.77 -26.82 -4.75
CA PRO A 167 3.52 -26.09 -5.01
C PRO A 167 2.46 -26.30 -3.91
N SER A 168 2.58 -27.37 -3.11
CA SER A 168 1.66 -27.65 -2.00
C SER A 168 1.96 -26.85 -0.74
N ARG A 169 3.13 -26.19 -0.68
CA ARG A 169 3.57 -25.38 0.46
C ARG A 169 3.41 -23.89 0.15
N ARG A 170 2.96 -23.16 1.17
CA ARG A 170 2.94 -21.69 1.20
C ARG A 170 4.36 -21.14 1.30
N ILE A 171 4.55 -19.90 0.85
CA ILE A 171 5.83 -19.19 0.92
C ILE A 171 5.94 -18.53 2.29
N ASP A 172 6.95 -18.89 3.08
CA ASP A 172 7.29 -18.26 4.37
C ASP A 172 8.26 -17.09 4.13
N VAL A 173 7.92 -15.91 4.64
CA VAL A 173 8.72 -14.69 4.55
C VAL A 173 9.05 -14.20 5.96
N ASP A 174 10.34 -14.13 6.25
CA ASP A 174 10.85 -13.57 7.50
C ASP A 174 10.88 -12.03 7.36
N LEU A 175 9.90 -11.37 7.98
CA LEU A 175 9.72 -9.93 7.94
C LEU A 175 9.19 -9.39 9.26
N THR A 176 9.51 -8.13 9.56
CA THR A 176 8.81 -7.38 10.59
C THR A 176 7.74 -6.49 9.96
N TRP A 177 6.47 -6.75 10.28
CA TRP A 177 5.37 -5.95 9.76
C TRP A 177 5.31 -4.57 10.42
N ARG A 178 5.39 -3.51 9.61
CA ARG A 178 5.34 -2.11 10.05
C ARG A 178 4.68 -1.24 8.99
N ARG A 179 3.55 -0.62 9.31
CA ARG A 179 2.78 0.21 8.37
C ARG A 179 2.69 1.64 8.84
N ARG A 180 3.16 2.57 8.01
CA ARG A 180 3.11 4.00 8.34
C ARG A 180 1.67 4.49 8.21
N ARG A 181 1.21 5.24 9.20
CA ARG A 181 -0.07 5.94 9.22
C ARG A 181 0.20 7.42 8.99
N SER A 182 -0.54 8.04 8.09
CA SER A 182 -0.44 9.47 7.76
C SER A 182 -1.84 10.06 7.53
N GLY A 183 -1.94 11.40 7.54
CA GLY A 183 -3.24 12.08 7.41
C GLY A 183 -4.29 11.59 8.40
N HIS A 184 -5.52 11.41 7.91
CA HIS A 184 -6.65 10.90 8.70
C HIS A 184 -6.39 9.53 9.36
N LEU A 185 -5.53 8.68 8.78
CA LEU A 185 -5.15 7.42 9.40
C LEU A 185 -4.29 7.63 10.65
N ALA A 186 -3.62 8.77 10.79
CA ALA A 186 -2.82 9.14 11.95
C ALA A 186 -3.54 10.07 12.93
N THR A 187 -4.82 10.38 12.73
CA THR A 187 -5.59 11.28 13.61
C THR A 187 -6.52 10.51 14.54
N TRP A 188 -6.73 11.04 15.74
CA TRP A 188 -7.70 10.56 16.71
C TRP A 188 -8.30 11.74 17.50
N PRO A 189 -9.47 11.57 18.15
CA PRO A 189 -10.08 12.62 18.96
C PRO A 189 -9.12 13.16 20.03
N ASP A 190 -9.07 14.48 20.17
CA ASP A 190 -8.18 15.22 21.10
C ASP A 190 -6.68 15.00 20.86
N GLY A 191 -6.30 14.32 19.77
CA GLY A 191 -4.92 14.23 19.31
C GLY A 191 -4.40 15.56 18.74
N PRO A 192 -3.07 15.79 18.75
CA PRO A 192 -2.50 16.94 18.07
C PRO A 192 -2.66 16.81 16.56
N ASP A 193 -2.71 17.94 15.86
CA ASP A 193 -2.62 17.93 14.40
C ASP A 193 -1.32 17.24 13.94
N PRO A 194 -1.37 16.37 12.92
CA PRO A 194 -0.18 15.72 12.39
C PRO A 194 0.86 16.77 11.96
N SER A 195 2.06 16.70 12.55
CA SER A 195 3.18 17.55 12.17
C SER A 195 4.16 16.78 11.30
N VAL A 196 4.26 17.19 10.04
CA VAL A 196 5.23 16.66 9.07
C VAL A 196 6.38 17.66 8.93
N PRO A 197 7.64 17.26 9.15
CA PRO A 197 8.80 18.12 8.95
C PRO A 197 8.89 18.64 7.52
N ASP A 198 9.26 19.91 7.34
CA ASP A 198 9.40 20.52 6.00
C ASP A 198 10.54 19.89 5.16
N THR A 199 11.49 19.19 5.77
CA THR A 199 12.71 18.67 5.12
C THR A 199 12.44 17.80 3.91
N ASP A 200 11.38 17.02 3.94
CA ASP A 200 10.99 16.05 2.92
C ASP A 200 9.46 16.00 2.74
N ARG A 201 8.76 17.07 3.14
CA ARG A 201 7.31 17.17 3.04
C ARG A 201 6.86 17.17 1.59
N LEU A 202 5.90 16.31 1.30
CA LEU A 202 5.06 16.34 0.11
C LEU A 202 3.62 16.64 0.53
N ASN A 203 2.92 17.47 -0.24
CA ASN A 203 1.47 17.60 -0.14
C ASN A 203 0.85 16.58 -1.10
N VAL A 204 0.00 15.69 -0.59
CA VAL A 204 -0.47 14.52 -1.33
C VAL A 204 -1.98 14.52 -1.44
N THR A 205 -2.50 14.39 -2.66
CA THR A 205 -3.89 14.04 -2.95
C THR A 205 -3.92 12.70 -3.66
N TYR A 206 -5.00 11.94 -3.51
CA TYR A 206 -5.10 10.62 -4.14
C TYR A 206 -6.54 10.13 -4.18
N CYS A 207 -6.79 9.20 -5.08
CA CYS A 207 -8.04 8.47 -5.15
C CYS A 207 -7.77 7.00 -5.49
N ASP A 208 -8.24 6.12 -4.62
CA ASP A 208 -8.44 4.71 -4.90
C ASP A 208 -9.97 4.50 -4.99
N TYR A 209 -10.49 4.25 -6.19
CA TYR A 209 -11.92 4.03 -6.40
C TYR A 209 -12.35 2.62 -6.00
N TRP A 210 -11.39 1.68 -5.94
CA TRP A 210 -11.66 0.28 -5.65
C TRP A 210 -11.69 -0.01 -4.15
N ARG A 211 -10.76 0.59 -3.41
CA ARG A 211 -10.81 0.65 -1.96
C ARG A 211 -11.24 2.06 -1.63
N PRO A 212 -12.37 2.33 -0.94
CA PRO A 212 -12.93 3.68 -0.75
C PRO A 212 -12.01 4.59 0.08
N ARG A 213 -10.86 4.96 -0.47
CA ARG A 213 -9.75 5.70 0.14
C ARG A 213 -9.41 6.83 -0.83
N HIS A 214 -9.89 8.02 -0.51
CA HIS A 214 -9.63 9.22 -1.31
C HIS A 214 -9.35 10.39 -0.38
N GLN A 215 -8.54 11.32 -0.87
CA GLN A 215 -8.24 12.59 -0.22
C GLN A 215 -8.19 13.67 -1.31
N ASP A 216 -9.27 14.45 -1.37
CA ASP A 216 -9.40 15.58 -2.30
C ASP A 216 -8.58 16.79 -1.80
N ASP A 217 -8.54 16.97 -0.49
CA ASP A 217 -7.71 17.98 0.16
C ASP A 217 -6.29 17.44 0.37
N ALA A 218 -5.29 18.25 0.04
CA ALA A 218 -3.90 17.84 0.12
C ALA A 218 -3.49 17.56 1.56
N VAL A 219 -3.02 16.34 1.81
CA VAL A 219 -2.53 15.87 3.10
C VAL A 219 -1.01 15.96 3.11
N PRO A 220 -0.38 16.65 4.10
CA PRO A 220 1.07 16.65 4.22
C PRO A 220 1.56 15.26 4.63
N MET A 221 2.60 14.78 3.97
CA MET A 221 3.25 13.50 4.23
C MET A 221 4.77 13.64 4.17
N THR A 222 5.48 12.90 5.02
CA THR A 222 6.92 12.64 4.83
C THR A 222 7.14 11.84 3.54
N LEU A 223 8.37 11.81 3.03
CA LEU A 223 8.70 10.96 1.87
C LEU A 223 8.38 9.48 2.14
N ALA A 224 8.64 9.00 3.36
CA ALA A 224 8.39 7.62 3.74
C ALA A 224 6.89 7.27 3.77
N GLU A 225 6.05 8.21 4.22
CA GLU A 225 4.58 8.04 4.20
C GLU A 225 4.02 8.09 2.77
N ALA A 226 4.47 9.06 1.96
CA ALA A 226 4.06 9.18 0.56
C ALA A 226 4.44 7.94 -0.27
N ARG A 227 5.59 7.32 0.05
CA ARG A 227 6.01 6.05 -0.53
C ARG A 227 5.08 4.91 -0.17
N GLY A 228 4.69 4.79 1.10
CA GLY A 228 3.70 3.82 1.54
C GLY A 228 2.43 3.94 0.71
N LEU A 229 1.94 5.18 0.54
CA LEU A 229 0.75 5.46 -0.27
C LEU A 229 0.89 5.02 -1.74
N LEU A 230 2.01 5.36 -2.40
CA LEU A 230 2.28 4.94 -3.78
C LEU A 230 2.22 3.41 -3.93
N LEU A 231 2.81 2.68 -2.98
CA LEU A 231 2.87 1.22 -2.98
C LEU A 231 1.53 0.54 -2.66
N GLU A 232 0.61 1.29 -2.06
CA GLU A 232 -0.71 0.82 -1.68
C GLU A 232 -1.84 1.20 -2.61
N LEU A 233 -1.61 2.19 -3.47
CA LEU A 233 -2.56 2.60 -4.48
C LEU A 233 -2.90 1.37 -5.33
N THR A 234 -4.16 0.93 -5.26
CA THR A 234 -4.56 -0.32 -5.92
C THR A 234 -4.27 -0.22 -7.41
N PRO A 235 -3.59 -1.21 -8.02
CA PRO A 235 -3.18 -1.20 -9.43
C PRO A 235 -4.37 -1.45 -10.37
N ARG A 236 -5.31 -0.51 -10.40
CA ARG A 236 -6.53 -0.51 -11.20
C ARG A 236 -6.65 0.79 -11.98
N PRO A 237 -7.24 0.74 -13.18
CA PRO A 237 -7.48 1.94 -13.98
C PRO A 237 -8.08 3.08 -13.16
N ASP A 238 -7.65 4.31 -13.46
CA ASP A 238 -8.13 5.57 -12.90
C ASP A 238 -7.75 5.85 -11.44
N ASN A 239 -7.17 4.88 -10.73
CA ASN A 239 -6.59 5.13 -9.41
C ASN A 239 -5.32 5.98 -9.55
N PHE A 240 -5.25 7.09 -8.82
CA PHE A 240 -4.16 8.06 -8.95
C PHE A 240 -3.67 8.59 -7.60
N ALA A 241 -2.45 9.13 -7.62
CA ALA A 241 -1.90 9.93 -6.55
C ALA A 241 -1.08 11.08 -7.11
N THR A 242 -1.21 12.25 -6.50
CA THR A 242 -0.50 13.47 -6.87
C THR A 242 0.37 13.91 -5.71
N PHE A 243 1.66 14.09 -5.99
CA PHE A 243 2.66 14.51 -5.03
C PHE A 243 3.15 15.90 -5.41
N GLU A 244 2.96 16.87 -4.52
CA GLU A 244 3.40 18.25 -4.70
C GLU A 244 4.55 18.56 -3.73
N GLY A 245 5.67 19.04 -4.29
CA GLY A 245 6.82 19.55 -3.53
C GLY A 245 6.55 20.91 -2.90
N ARG A 246 7.50 21.45 -2.14
CA ARG A 246 7.29 22.72 -1.41
C ARG A 246 7.25 23.93 -2.32
N THR A 247 7.86 23.85 -3.50
CA THR A 247 7.81 24.91 -4.53
C THR A 247 6.80 24.61 -5.65
N ALA A 248 5.72 23.90 -5.36
CA ALA A 248 4.63 23.58 -6.29
C ALA A 248 5.06 22.75 -7.53
N GLY A 249 6.20 22.05 -7.45
CA GLY A 249 6.55 21.02 -8.41
C GLY A 249 5.66 19.80 -8.21
N VAL A 250 5.12 19.23 -9.29
CA VAL A 250 4.14 18.14 -9.20
C VAL A 250 4.64 16.91 -9.93
N VAL A 251 4.52 15.76 -9.27
CA VAL A 251 4.61 14.42 -9.86
C VAL A 251 3.27 13.74 -9.61
N GLN A 252 2.57 13.36 -10.66
CA GLN A 252 1.34 12.58 -10.58
C GLN A 252 1.57 11.19 -11.13
N VAL A 253 0.95 10.19 -10.51
CA VAL A 253 0.89 8.83 -11.03
C VAL A 253 -0.56 8.39 -11.16
N MET A 254 -0.84 7.58 -12.17
CA MET A 254 -2.14 6.97 -12.39
C MET A 254 -1.95 5.55 -12.92
N TRP A 255 -2.71 4.62 -12.37
CA TRP A 255 -2.77 3.27 -12.92
C TRP A 255 -3.69 3.25 -14.15
N GLU A 256 -3.21 2.59 -15.20
CA GLU A 256 -3.96 2.29 -16.43
C GLU A 256 -4.13 0.78 -16.60
N THR A 257 -5.00 0.37 -17.53
CA THR A 257 -5.27 -1.03 -17.87
C THR A 257 -3.99 -1.83 -18.14
N GLY A 258 -3.93 -3.06 -17.61
CA GLY A 258 -2.88 -4.03 -17.91
C GLY A 258 -1.61 -3.96 -17.03
N PRO A 259 -1.74 -3.90 -15.71
CA PRO A 259 -1.69 -2.64 -14.98
C PRO A 259 -0.38 -1.88 -15.28
N LYS A 260 -0.49 -0.70 -15.89
CA LYS A 260 0.67 0.15 -16.21
C LYS A 260 0.60 1.40 -15.38
N LEU A 261 1.74 1.82 -14.81
CA LEU A 261 1.80 3.06 -14.06
C LEU A 261 2.16 4.21 -15.01
N TRP A 262 1.19 5.05 -15.35
CA TRP A 262 1.43 6.33 -16.00
C TRP A 262 1.98 7.31 -14.98
N LEU A 263 3.09 7.99 -15.29
CA LEU A 263 3.60 9.10 -14.51
C LEU A 263 3.60 10.33 -15.38
N GLU A 264 3.13 11.45 -14.83
CA GLU A 264 3.15 12.73 -15.50
C GLU A 264 3.50 13.88 -14.58
N CYS A 265 4.02 14.94 -15.17
CA CYS A 265 4.34 16.18 -14.48
C CYS A 265 3.85 17.36 -15.32
N PRO A 266 3.02 18.25 -14.75
CA PRO A 266 2.60 19.47 -15.42
C PRO A 266 3.79 20.43 -15.58
N ASP A 267 3.83 21.13 -16.72
CA ASP A 267 4.73 22.24 -17.03
C ASP A 267 3.86 23.48 -17.30
N PRO A 268 3.45 24.22 -16.24
CA PRO A 268 2.56 25.37 -16.37
C PRO A 268 3.17 26.48 -17.23
N ALA A 269 4.49 26.62 -17.23
CA ALA A 269 5.19 27.63 -18.01
C ALA A 269 5.06 27.37 -19.52
N ALA A 270 5.12 26.11 -19.94
CA ALA A 270 4.90 25.71 -21.32
C ALA A 270 3.43 25.33 -21.63
N ARG A 271 2.52 25.40 -20.65
CA ARG A 271 1.11 24.99 -20.75
C ARG A 271 0.93 23.59 -21.33
N ARG A 272 1.68 22.63 -20.79
CA ARG A 272 1.65 21.24 -21.23
C ARG A 272 1.85 20.28 -20.07
N THR A 273 1.52 19.03 -20.28
CA THR A 273 1.85 17.92 -19.39
C THR A 273 2.86 17.01 -20.08
N LEU A 274 3.86 16.54 -19.32
CA LEU A 274 4.87 15.61 -19.79
C LEU A 274 4.70 14.29 -19.05
N GLY A 275 4.49 13.17 -19.77
CA GLY A 275 4.22 11.89 -19.14
C GLY A 275 4.76 10.68 -19.90
N ARG A 276 4.93 9.57 -19.20
CA ARG A 276 5.20 8.24 -19.76
C ARG A 276 4.83 7.14 -18.78
N HIS A 277 4.71 5.91 -19.27
CA HIS A 277 4.67 4.73 -18.41
C HIS A 277 6.01 4.50 -17.72
N VAL A 278 5.98 4.18 -16.43
CA VAL A 278 7.15 3.95 -15.57
C VAL A 278 6.97 2.67 -14.74
N THR A 279 8.07 2.18 -14.21
CA THR A 279 8.06 1.24 -13.08
C THR A 279 7.78 1.98 -11.77
N VAL A 280 7.31 1.26 -10.75
CA VAL A 280 7.15 1.83 -9.40
C VAL A 280 8.47 2.37 -8.86
N THR A 281 9.60 1.70 -9.12
CA THR A 281 10.92 2.18 -8.70
C THR A 281 11.30 3.51 -9.35
N GLU A 282 10.99 3.70 -10.63
CA GLU A 282 11.21 4.99 -11.31
C GLU A 282 10.31 6.09 -10.73
N ALA A 283 9.04 5.80 -10.42
CA ALA A 283 8.13 6.73 -9.76
C ALA A 283 8.64 7.11 -8.36
N GLU A 284 9.07 6.13 -7.55
CA GLU A 284 9.66 6.36 -6.23
C GLU A 284 10.92 7.25 -6.31
N ASN A 285 11.76 7.05 -7.33
CA ASN A 285 12.97 7.85 -7.53
C ASN A 285 12.61 9.32 -7.82
N LEU A 286 11.64 9.58 -8.69
CA LEU A 286 11.20 10.95 -8.98
C LEU A 286 10.55 11.62 -7.78
N MET A 287 9.70 10.89 -7.06
CA MET A 287 9.08 11.37 -5.83
C MET A 287 10.15 11.66 -4.75
N THR A 288 11.21 10.84 -4.67
CA THR A 288 12.34 11.07 -3.76
C THR A 288 13.08 12.37 -4.11
N ILE A 289 13.34 12.61 -5.39
CA ILE A 289 14.00 13.85 -5.84
C ILE A 289 13.09 15.06 -5.58
N LEU A 290 11.78 14.93 -5.85
CA LEU A 290 10.81 15.97 -5.53
C LEU A 290 10.83 16.30 -4.03
N ALA A 291 10.81 15.30 -3.15
CA ALA A 291 10.79 15.50 -1.70
C ALA A 291 12.12 16.05 -1.16
N THR A 292 13.26 15.58 -1.65
CA THR A 292 14.58 15.91 -1.07
C THR A 292 15.28 17.09 -1.73
N GLU A 293 15.08 17.29 -3.04
CA GLU A 293 15.70 18.35 -3.83
C GLU A 293 14.71 19.44 -4.25
N ASP A 294 13.40 19.25 -4.02
CA ASP A 294 12.33 20.20 -4.38
C ASP A 294 12.24 20.51 -5.89
N ARG A 295 12.55 19.53 -6.73
CA ARG A 295 12.51 19.70 -8.18
C ARG A 295 11.86 18.53 -8.89
N VAL A 296 11.24 18.83 -10.02
CA VAL A 296 10.71 17.82 -10.94
C VAL A 296 11.85 17.36 -11.88
N ALA A 297 12.30 16.12 -11.71
CA ALA A 297 13.48 15.56 -12.39
C ALA A 297 13.14 14.77 -13.67
N LEU A 298 12.34 15.36 -14.57
CA LEU A 298 11.99 14.72 -15.84
C LEU A 298 13.21 14.45 -16.72
N ASP A 299 14.32 15.17 -16.56
CA ASP A 299 15.56 14.93 -17.29
C ASP A 299 16.11 13.50 -17.11
N LEU A 300 15.73 12.82 -16.03
CA LEU A 300 16.15 11.45 -15.72
C LEU A 300 15.26 10.35 -16.33
N LEU A 301 14.13 10.71 -16.96
CA LEU A 301 13.15 9.75 -17.49
C LEU A 301 12.92 9.89 -19.02
N PRO A 302 13.94 9.85 -19.88
CA PRO A 302 13.78 10.15 -21.31
C PRO A 302 12.63 9.34 -21.99
N GLY A 303 12.00 9.94 -23.00
CA GLY A 303 10.91 9.29 -23.76
C GLY A 303 9.50 9.72 -23.37
N HIS A 304 9.33 10.88 -22.73
CA HIS A 304 8.02 11.45 -22.44
C HIS A 304 7.26 11.85 -23.71
N THR A 305 5.95 11.68 -23.68
CA THR A 305 5.02 12.38 -24.56
C THR A 305 4.65 13.73 -23.94
N ALA A 306 4.40 14.72 -24.79
CA ALA A 306 3.92 16.03 -24.38
C ALA A 306 2.47 16.22 -24.85
N GLU A 307 1.61 16.68 -23.97
CA GLU A 307 0.22 17.05 -24.26
C GLU A 307 -0.01 18.51 -23.90
N ASP A 308 -0.41 19.33 -24.87
CA ASP A 308 -0.69 20.74 -24.66
C ASP A 308 -2.06 20.92 -23.99
N TRP A 309 -2.14 21.84 -23.03
CA TRP A 309 -3.39 22.13 -22.33
C TRP A 309 -4.38 22.87 -23.25
N PRO A 310 -5.69 22.58 -23.16
CA PRO A 310 -6.70 23.30 -23.91
C PRO A 310 -6.61 24.81 -23.64
N THR A 311 -6.84 25.59 -24.69
CA THR A 311 -6.80 27.06 -24.68
C THR A 311 -7.91 27.67 -23.84
#